data_AF-A0A8E2ECA6-F1
#
_entry.id   AF-A0A8E2ECA6-F1
#
_cell.length_a   1.000
_cell.length_b   1.000
_cell.length_c   1.000
_cell.angle_alpha   90.00
_cell.angle_beta   90.00
_cell.angle_gamma   90.00
#
_symmetry.space_group_name_H-M   'P 1'
#
loop_
_entity.id
_entity.type
_entity.pdbx_description
1 polymer ?
#
loop_
_entity_poly.entity_id
_entity_poly.type
_entity_poly.pdbx_seq_one_letter_code
_entity_poly.pdbx_strand_id
1 'polypeptide(L)'
;MSVKGGATTNLDNLLPQPAEDDAISGAMSRLRDNIKNHVQSYYHTTTVAPNVVDESRLGDLAAATRIATWTLRDLLLDPATRTPAIRLFLGWLILSRCSQDAQPSLLPSEVSASVASMPGPDATNAARLVLFSKWKAITCTLLQQRYGEQIVESDTRNRSITDAIAVADSVLHPFINTSVDMTQRHRNLEMITRRAAQFAFLLFSQPGSFHFSFTKTGQQDSLVVFPALLQTINDQAQVLSPPRVICEKEIVTGLGG
;
A
#
# COMPACT_ATOMS: atom_id res chain seq x y z
N MET A 1 36.30 -26.28 32.20
CA MET A 1 35.05 -25.82 31.56
C MET A 1 35.39 -25.40 30.15
N SER A 2 35.01 -26.20 29.16
CA SER A 2 35.28 -25.92 27.74
C SER A 2 34.16 -25.04 27.19
N VAL A 3 34.47 -23.82 26.80
CA VAL A 3 33.53 -22.94 26.08
C VAL A 3 33.33 -23.57 24.71
N LYS A 4 32.13 -24.14 24.47
CA LYS A 4 31.74 -24.60 23.13
C LYS A 4 31.78 -23.39 22.19
N GLY A 5 32.67 -23.45 21.20
CA GLY A 5 32.74 -22.46 20.14
C GLY A 5 31.39 -22.31 19.47
N GLY A 6 30.90 -21.07 19.39
CA GLY A 6 29.68 -20.75 18.67
C GLY A 6 29.82 -21.16 17.20
N ALA A 7 28.79 -21.78 16.64
CA ALA A 7 28.75 -22.06 15.22
C ALA A 7 28.86 -20.73 14.46
N THR A 8 29.98 -20.51 13.77
CA THR A 8 30.16 -19.39 12.84
C THR A 8 29.39 -19.69 11.56
N THR A 9 28.07 -19.75 11.63
CA THR A 9 27.22 -19.87 10.45
C THR A 9 27.14 -18.50 9.79
N ASN A 10 27.41 -18.43 8.49
CA ASN A 10 27.23 -17.20 7.73
C ASN A 10 25.77 -16.75 7.85
N LEU A 11 25.54 -15.53 8.34
CA LEU A 11 24.21 -14.95 8.53
C LEU A 11 23.37 -15.01 7.26
N ASP A 12 24.00 -14.86 6.10
CA ASP A 12 23.31 -14.89 4.80
C ASP A 12 22.69 -16.26 4.50
N ASN A 13 23.21 -17.33 5.10
CA ASN A 13 22.63 -18.68 5.00
C ASN A 13 21.45 -18.90 5.95
N LEU A 14 21.24 -18.01 6.93
CA LEU A 14 20.13 -18.09 7.89
C LEU A 14 18.92 -17.27 7.45
N LEU A 15 19.11 -16.35 6.50
CA LEU A 15 18.04 -15.48 6.01
C LEU A 15 17.19 -16.22 4.97
N PRO A 16 15.86 -16.00 4.97
CA PRO A 16 15.00 -16.45 3.90
C PRO A 16 15.49 -15.89 2.55
N GLN A 17 15.30 -16.68 1.50
CA GLN A 17 15.51 -16.17 0.15
C GLN A 17 14.47 -15.09 -0.16
N PRO A 18 14.84 -14.08 -0.97
CA PRO A 18 13.87 -13.09 -1.47
C PRO A 18 12.67 -13.79 -2.11
N ALA A 19 11.49 -13.23 -1.90
CA ALA A 19 10.28 -13.71 -2.54
C ALA A 19 10.37 -13.51 -4.05
N GLU A 20 9.88 -14.48 -4.81
CA GLU A 20 9.79 -14.37 -6.26
C GLU A 20 8.85 -13.22 -6.66
N ASP A 21 9.14 -12.60 -7.81
CA ASP A 21 8.33 -11.49 -8.35
C ASP A 21 6.86 -11.91 -8.55
N ASP A 22 6.60 -13.18 -8.87
CA ASP A 22 5.24 -13.74 -9.01
C ASP A 22 4.47 -13.76 -7.69
N ALA A 23 5.16 -13.97 -6.56
CA ALA A 23 4.54 -13.91 -5.25
C ALA A 23 4.13 -12.48 -4.89
N ILE A 24 5.01 -11.51 -5.15
CA ILE A 24 4.76 -10.08 -4.90
C ILE A 24 3.67 -9.54 -5.84
N SER A 25 3.82 -9.77 -7.14
CA SER A 25 2.87 -9.30 -8.16
C SER A 25 1.51 -9.99 -8.04
N GLY A 26 1.49 -11.27 -7.66
CA GLY A 26 0.26 -11.99 -7.33
C GLY A 26 -0.45 -11.42 -6.12
N ALA A 27 0.27 -11.04 -5.06
CA ALA A 27 -0.33 -10.40 -3.88
C ALA A 27 -0.89 -9.01 -4.22
N MET A 28 -0.15 -8.21 -4.99
CA MET A 28 -0.57 -6.90 -5.47
C MET A 28 -1.82 -6.99 -6.36
N SER A 29 -1.87 -7.96 -7.27
CA SER A 29 -3.02 -8.21 -8.15
C SER A 29 -4.27 -8.61 -7.36
N ARG A 30 -4.12 -9.45 -6.32
CA ARG A 30 -5.25 -9.79 -5.44
C ARG A 30 -5.81 -8.57 -4.71
N LEU A 31 -4.95 -7.64 -4.28
CA LEU A 31 -5.41 -6.38 -3.67
C LEU A 31 -6.18 -5.51 -4.66
N ARG A 32 -5.65 -5.36 -5.88
CA ARG A 32 -6.34 -4.66 -6.99
C ARG A 32 -7.75 -5.22 -7.21
N ASP A 33 -7.85 -6.55 -7.35
CA ASP A 33 -9.10 -7.22 -7.67
C ASP A 33 -10.09 -7.14 -6.50
N ASN A 34 -9.62 -7.28 -5.26
CA ASN A 34 -10.49 -7.11 -4.09
C ASN A 34 -11.02 -5.67 -3.99
N ILE A 35 -10.19 -4.65 -4.23
CA ILE A 35 -10.64 -3.25 -4.23
C ILE A 35 -11.63 -3.01 -5.36
N LYS A 36 -11.35 -3.50 -6.58
CA LYS A 36 -12.29 -3.41 -7.71
C LYS A 36 -13.65 -4.02 -7.36
N ASN A 37 -13.66 -5.24 -6.83
CA ASN A 37 -14.89 -5.95 -6.47
C ASN A 37 -15.65 -5.26 -5.33
N HIS A 38 -14.92 -4.72 -4.33
CA HIS A 38 -15.50 -3.92 -3.25
C HIS A 38 -16.19 -2.67 -3.80
N VAL A 39 -15.53 -1.92 -4.68
CA VAL A 39 -16.11 -0.72 -5.27
C VAL A 39 -17.37 -1.05 -6.07
N GLN A 40 -17.33 -2.10 -6.89
CA GLN A 40 -18.47 -2.53 -7.71
C GLN A 40 -19.67 -3.01 -6.89
N SER A 41 -19.41 -3.57 -5.70
CA SER A 41 -20.46 -4.20 -4.87
C SER A 41 -21.14 -3.22 -3.93
N TYR A 42 -20.43 -2.19 -3.45
CA TYR A 42 -20.87 -1.39 -2.31
C TYR A 42 -21.11 0.10 -2.59
N TYR A 43 -20.78 0.60 -3.78
CA TYR A 43 -20.94 2.02 -4.11
C TYR A 43 -21.83 2.21 -5.33
N HIS A 44 -22.57 3.31 -5.36
CA HIS A 44 -23.48 3.66 -6.44
C HIS A 44 -22.91 4.74 -7.36
N THR A 45 -23.45 4.80 -8.58
CA THR A 45 -23.16 5.85 -9.57
C THR A 45 -24.29 6.87 -9.72
N THR A 46 -25.34 6.84 -8.87
CA THR A 46 -26.41 7.86 -8.90
C THR A 46 -25.91 9.27 -8.54
N THR A 47 -26.53 10.31 -9.09
CA THR A 47 -26.17 11.71 -8.81
C THR A 47 -26.27 12.05 -7.33
N VAL A 48 -25.31 12.82 -6.83
CA VAL A 48 -25.27 13.32 -5.45
C VAL A 48 -25.21 14.85 -5.45
N ALA A 49 -25.49 15.48 -4.30
CA ALA A 49 -25.36 16.93 -4.18
C ALA A 49 -23.87 17.35 -4.33
N PRO A 50 -23.56 18.48 -5.00
CA PRO A 50 -22.16 18.87 -5.26
C PRO A 50 -21.30 19.10 -4.02
N ASN A 51 -21.91 19.40 -2.87
CA ASN A 51 -21.23 19.73 -1.62
C ASN A 51 -20.99 18.51 -0.70
N VAL A 52 -21.26 17.28 -1.14
CA VAL A 52 -21.08 16.08 -0.29
C VAL A 52 -19.63 15.64 -0.14
N VAL A 53 -18.74 16.10 -1.02
CA VAL A 53 -17.30 15.77 -0.97
C VAL A 53 -16.54 16.94 -0.34
N ASP A 54 -15.94 16.68 0.81
CA ASP A 54 -15.01 17.59 1.48
C ASP A 54 -13.64 17.54 0.78
N GLU A 55 -13.35 18.56 -0.04
CA GLU A 55 -12.13 18.67 -0.83
C GLU A 55 -10.86 18.68 0.03
N SER A 56 -10.95 19.15 1.29
CA SER A 56 -9.80 19.21 2.21
C SER A 56 -9.23 17.81 2.52
N ARG A 57 -10.04 16.76 2.37
CA ARG A 57 -9.65 15.36 2.61
C ARG A 57 -8.93 14.71 1.43
N LEU A 58 -8.81 15.41 0.30
CA LEU A 58 -8.18 14.90 -0.92
C LEU A 58 -6.73 15.39 -1.10
N GLY A 59 -6.20 16.20 -0.18
CA GLY A 59 -4.88 16.83 -0.30
C GLY A 59 -3.73 15.84 -0.49
N ASP A 60 -3.66 14.78 0.33
CA ASP A 60 -2.58 13.81 0.23
C ASP A 60 -2.68 12.94 -1.04
N LEU A 61 -3.91 12.62 -1.47
CA LEU A 61 -4.16 11.93 -2.74
C LEU A 61 -3.74 12.83 -3.92
N ALA A 62 -4.06 14.12 -3.87
CA ALA A 62 -3.65 15.11 -4.85
C ALA A 62 -2.13 15.19 -4.98
N ALA A 63 -1.41 15.23 -3.85
CA ALA A 63 0.05 15.22 -3.82
C ALA A 63 0.63 13.94 -4.45
N ALA A 64 0.08 12.77 -4.11
CA ALA A 64 0.56 11.48 -4.60
C ALA A 64 0.31 11.27 -6.11
N THR A 65 -0.81 11.77 -6.63
CA THR A 65 -1.23 11.59 -8.03
C THR A 65 -0.76 12.72 -8.94
N ARG A 66 -0.42 13.88 -8.37
CA ARG A 66 -0.23 15.16 -9.07
C ARG A 66 -1.49 15.63 -9.81
N ILE A 67 -2.67 15.29 -9.28
CA ILE A 67 -3.97 15.76 -9.76
C ILE A 67 -4.48 16.77 -8.74
N ALA A 68 -5.04 17.90 -9.20
CA ALA A 68 -5.57 18.90 -8.28
C ALA A 68 -6.77 18.35 -7.48
N THR A 69 -6.94 18.83 -6.25
CA THR A 69 -8.01 18.39 -5.33
C THR A 69 -9.40 18.60 -5.94
N TRP A 70 -9.63 19.73 -6.62
CA TRP A 70 -10.89 20.03 -7.30
C TRP A 70 -11.18 19.02 -8.42
N THR A 71 -10.16 18.63 -9.20
CA THR A 71 -10.32 17.62 -10.25
C THR A 71 -10.65 16.25 -9.66
N LEU A 72 -10.00 15.86 -8.55
CA LEU A 72 -10.34 14.61 -7.85
C LEU A 72 -11.76 14.63 -7.30
N ARG A 73 -12.20 15.78 -6.77
CA ARG A 73 -13.58 15.99 -6.33
C ARG A 73 -14.56 15.86 -7.49
N ASP A 74 -14.30 16.50 -8.62
CA ASP A 74 -15.16 16.43 -9.81
C ASP A 74 -15.26 14.98 -10.33
N LEU A 75 -14.14 14.24 -10.34
CA LEU A 75 -14.13 12.83 -10.70
C LEU A 75 -14.98 11.95 -9.76
N LEU A 76 -15.06 12.28 -8.47
CA LEU A 76 -15.92 11.59 -7.50
C LEU A 76 -17.39 11.97 -7.68
N LEU A 77 -17.67 13.23 -8.04
CA LEU A 77 -19.03 13.74 -8.21
C LEU A 77 -19.67 13.27 -9.51
N ASP A 78 -18.92 13.08 -10.58
CA ASP A 78 -19.43 12.60 -11.87
C ASP A 78 -19.74 11.08 -11.85
N PRO A 79 -21.01 10.66 -12.07
CA PRO A 79 -21.41 9.27 -12.25
C PRO A 79 -20.51 8.42 -13.16
N ALA A 80 -20.03 8.97 -14.27
CA ALA A 80 -19.25 8.25 -15.27
C ALA A 80 -17.83 7.91 -14.77
N THR A 81 -17.25 8.80 -13.97
CA THR A 81 -15.87 8.67 -13.47
C THR A 81 -15.79 8.25 -12.01
N ARG A 82 -16.92 8.17 -11.30
CA ARG A 82 -16.93 7.86 -9.87
C ARG A 82 -16.32 6.51 -9.53
N THR A 83 -16.72 5.45 -10.22
CA THR A 83 -16.16 4.10 -9.98
C THR A 83 -14.63 4.09 -10.07
N PRO A 84 -13.99 4.57 -11.16
CA PRO A 84 -12.54 4.63 -11.22
C PRO A 84 -11.93 5.61 -10.18
N ALA A 85 -12.60 6.70 -9.83
CA ALA A 85 -12.14 7.63 -8.79
C ALA A 85 -12.14 6.99 -7.39
N ILE A 86 -13.18 6.24 -7.02
CA ILE A 86 -13.24 5.50 -5.75
C ILE A 86 -12.15 4.41 -5.72
N ARG A 87 -11.92 3.72 -6.84
CA ARG A 87 -10.83 2.73 -6.94
C ARG A 87 -9.45 3.36 -6.70
N LEU A 88 -9.18 4.50 -7.33
CA LEU A 88 -7.97 5.28 -7.09
C LEU A 88 -7.85 5.66 -5.61
N PHE A 89 -8.89 6.25 -5.03
CA PHE A 89 -8.86 6.70 -3.64
C PHE A 89 -8.61 5.55 -2.66
N LEU A 90 -9.32 4.43 -2.77
CA LEU A 90 -9.10 3.26 -1.91
C LEU A 90 -7.74 2.61 -2.15
N GLY A 91 -7.31 2.49 -3.41
CA GLY A 91 -5.99 1.97 -3.77
C GLY A 91 -4.87 2.80 -3.15
N TRP A 92 -4.96 4.12 -3.28
CA TRP A 92 -4.01 5.05 -2.64
C TRP A 92 -4.06 4.98 -1.13
N LEU A 93 -5.25 5.07 -0.52
CA LEU A 93 -5.41 5.07 0.93
C LEU A 93 -4.80 3.81 1.56
N ILE A 94 -5.03 2.65 0.97
CA ILE A 94 -4.56 1.38 1.50
C ILE A 94 -3.07 1.18 1.21
N LEU A 95 -2.63 1.38 -0.04
CA LEU A 95 -1.26 1.04 -0.44
C LEU A 95 -0.22 2.07 0.01
N SER A 96 -0.60 3.35 0.16
CA SER A 96 0.31 4.36 0.72
C SER A 96 0.82 3.94 2.11
N ARG A 97 -0.05 3.31 2.92
CA ARG A 97 0.27 2.79 4.25
C ARG A 97 1.12 1.51 4.24
N CYS A 98 1.29 0.86 3.08
CA CYS A 98 2.18 -0.30 2.93
C CYS A 98 3.66 0.09 2.74
N SER A 99 3.94 1.37 2.50
CA SER A 99 5.31 1.86 2.34
C SER A 99 6.06 1.80 3.67
N GLN A 100 7.38 1.57 3.60
CA GLN A 100 8.21 1.39 4.80
C GLN A 100 8.26 2.64 5.70
N ASP A 101 8.13 3.82 5.11
CA ASP A 101 8.17 5.15 5.72
C ASP A 101 6.77 5.75 5.92
N ALA A 102 5.71 4.97 5.69
CA ALA A 102 4.35 5.46 5.77
C ALA A 102 3.97 5.89 7.20
N GLN A 103 3.24 6.99 7.30
CA GLN A 103 2.60 7.45 8.53
C GLN A 103 1.17 7.90 8.22
N PRO A 104 0.12 7.19 8.67
CA PRO A 104 0.15 5.93 9.42
C PRO A 104 0.66 4.73 8.58
N SER A 105 1.11 3.66 9.24
CA SER A 105 1.68 2.45 8.60
C SER A 105 0.86 1.19 8.88
N LEU A 106 0.74 0.33 7.87
CA LEU A 106 0.24 -1.05 8.01
C LEU A 106 1.33 -2.05 8.41
N LEU A 107 2.57 -1.60 8.63
CA LEU A 107 3.59 -2.41 9.30
C LEU A 107 3.31 -2.51 10.80
N PRO A 108 3.83 -3.55 11.48
CA PRO A 108 3.80 -3.61 12.93
C PRO A 108 4.38 -2.34 13.57
N SER A 109 3.75 -1.87 14.63
CA SER A 109 4.10 -0.57 15.24
C SER A 109 5.57 -0.45 15.67
N GLU A 110 6.16 -1.54 16.14
CA GLU A 110 7.57 -1.61 16.54
C GLU A 110 8.51 -1.50 15.33
N VAL A 111 8.09 -2.01 14.17
CA VAL A 111 8.84 -1.94 12.93
C VAL A 111 8.77 -0.52 12.38
N SER A 112 7.56 0.05 12.29
CA SER A 112 7.37 1.42 11.79
C SER A 112 8.03 2.45 12.69
N ALA A 113 7.97 2.30 14.01
CA ALA A 113 8.69 3.14 14.96
C ALA A 113 10.21 3.03 14.80
N SER A 114 10.73 1.82 14.58
CA SER A 114 12.15 1.61 14.32
C SER A 114 12.60 2.30 13.03
N VAL A 115 11.85 2.13 11.93
CA VAL A 115 12.16 2.82 10.66
C VAL A 115 12.13 4.34 10.83
N ALA A 116 11.11 4.88 11.50
CA ALA A 116 10.99 6.32 11.73
C ALA A 116 12.12 6.90 12.60
N SER A 117 12.74 6.08 13.46
CA SER A 117 13.90 6.49 14.28
C SER A 117 15.23 6.47 13.51
N MET A 118 15.28 5.76 12.38
CA MET A 118 16.46 5.74 11.53
C MET A 118 16.44 6.98 10.64
N PRO A 119 17.61 7.58 10.34
CA PRO A 119 17.64 8.62 9.34
C PRO A 119 17.14 8.05 7.99
N GLY A 120 16.59 8.91 7.13
CA GLY A 120 16.05 8.48 5.84
C GLY A 120 17.08 7.71 4.98
N PRO A 121 16.62 6.99 3.94
CA PRO A 121 17.51 6.29 3.03
C PRO A 121 18.50 7.28 2.39
N ASP A 122 19.77 7.16 2.75
CA ASP A 122 20.86 7.87 2.09
C ASP A 122 21.34 7.03 0.92
N ALA A 123 20.83 7.34 -0.27
CA ALA A 123 21.15 6.65 -1.51
C ALA A 123 22.65 6.73 -1.87
N THR A 124 23.42 7.63 -1.24
CA THR A 124 24.86 7.77 -1.49
C THR A 124 25.70 6.87 -0.59
N ASN A 125 25.12 6.33 0.49
CA ASN A 125 25.82 5.48 1.45
C ASN A 125 25.46 4.00 1.24
N ALA A 126 26.18 3.33 0.36
CA ALA A 126 25.97 1.91 0.04
C ALA A 126 26.04 1.00 1.28
N ALA A 127 26.96 1.26 2.21
CA ALA A 127 27.09 0.47 3.44
C ALA A 127 25.81 0.53 4.28
N ARG A 128 25.20 1.71 4.37
CA ARG A 128 23.93 1.91 5.07
C ARG A 128 22.77 1.18 4.39
N LEU A 129 22.70 1.20 3.06
CA LEU A 129 21.67 0.46 2.32
C LEU A 129 21.78 -1.04 2.59
N VAL A 130 22.99 -1.60 2.57
CA VAL A 130 23.25 -3.01 2.91
C VAL A 130 22.82 -3.33 4.33
N LEU A 131 23.20 -2.49 5.31
CA LEU A 131 22.82 -2.68 6.71
C LEU A 131 21.31 -2.63 6.89
N PHE A 132 20.63 -1.69 6.24
CA PHE A 132 19.18 -1.56 6.32
C PHE A 132 18.47 -2.76 5.67
N SER A 133 18.89 -3.18 4.46
CA SER A 133 18.35 -4.36 3.78
C SER A 133 18.51 -5.63 4.63
N LYS A 134 19.67 -5.84 5.25
CA LYS A 134 19.89 -6.97 6.17
C LYS A 134 19.05 -6.83 7.44
N TRP A 135 18.96 -5.64 8.03
CA TRP A 135 18.15 -5.39 9.21
C TRP A 135 16.68 -5.72 8.99
N LYS A 136 16.11 -5.32 7.84
CA LYS A 136 14.74 -5.68 7.45
C LYS A 136 14.55 -7.19 7.41
N ALA A 137 15.41 -7.90 6.67
CA ALA A 137 15.32 -9.35 6.51
C ALA A 137 15.43 -10.09 7.86
N ILE A 138 16.40 -9.72 8.71
CA ILE A 138 16.57 -10.28 10.06
C ILE A 138 15.34 -10.01 10.92
N THR A 139 14.89 -8.75 10.96
CA THR A 139 13.76 -8.33 11.80
C THR A 139 12.48 -9.05 11.40
N CYS A 140 12.18 -9.14 10.10
CA CYS A 140 11.03 -9.89 9.61
C CYS A 140 11.13 -11.38 9.88
N THR A 141 12.33 -11.98 9.74
CA THR A 141 12.54 -13.40 10.07
C THR A 141 12.21 -13.68 11.53
N LEU A 142 12.67 -12.82 12.44
CA LEU A 142 12.39 -12.94 13.88
C LEU A 142 10.92 -12.69 14.23
N LEU A 143 10.23 -11.85 13.45
CA LEU A 143 8.84 -11.49 13.67
C LEU A 143 7.83 -12.34 12.88
N GLN A 144 8.30 -13.29 12.06
CA GLN A 144 7.48 -14.05 11.13
C GLN A 144 6.34 -14.81 11.84
N GLN A 145 6.61 -15.42 13.00
CA GLN A 145 5.59 -16.16 13.76
C GLN A 145 4.45 -15.26 14.27
N ARG A 146 4.74 -13.97 14.50
CA ARG A 146 3.75 -13.02 15.03
C ARG A 146 2.97 -12.32 13.93
N TYR A 147 3.65 -11.91 12.86
CA TYR A 147 3.07 -11.03 11.84
C TYR A 147 2.95 -11.62 10.44
N GLY A 148 3.60 -12.76 10.20
CA GLY A 148 3.53 -13.49 8.95
C GLY A 148 2.28 -14.35 8.80
N GLU A 149 1.54 -14.59 9.88
CA GLU A 149 0.28 -15.34 9.89
C GLU A 149 -0.96 -14.41 9.80
N GLN A 150 -2.12 -14.92 10.21
CA GLN A 150 -3.35 -14.14 10.25
C GLN A 150 -3.25 -13.04 11.32
N ILE A 151 -3.75 -11.84 10.97
CA ILE A 151 -3.87 -10.73 11.92
C ILE A 151 -4.90 -11.10 12.97
N VAL A 152 -4.47 -11.19 14.23
CA VAL A 152 -5.33 -11.45 15.39
C VAL A 152 -5.77 -10.13 16.05
N GLU A 153 -6.65 -10.19 17.03
CA GLU A 153 -7.21 -8.99 17.70
C GLU A 153 -6.15 -8.14 18.40
N SER A 154 -5.11 -8.76 18.97
CA SER A 154 -4.01 -8.07 19.66
C SER A 154 -2.91 -7.53 18.72
N ASP A 155 -3.09 -7.66 17.41
CA ASP A 155 -2.12 -7.21 16.41
C ASP A 155 -2.04 -5.67 16.39
N THR A 156 -0.82 -5.14 16.44
CA THR A 156 -0.57 -3.69 16.48
C THR A 156 -1.01 -2.98 15.20
N ARG A 157 -1.14 -3.71 14.08
CA ARG A 157 -1.62 -3.19 12.79
C ARG A 157 -3.11 -2.88 12.79
N ASN A 158 -3.90 -3.43 13.73
CA ASN A 158 -5.35 -3.23 13.79
C ASN A 158 -5.72 -1.75 13.92
N ARG A 159 -4.94 -0.95 14.66
CA ARG A 159 -5.20 0.50 14.76
C ARG A 159 -5.15 1.19 13.39
N SER A 160 -4.07 0.98 12.63
CA SER A 160 -3.96 1.57 11.29
C SER A 160 -4.99 1.02 10.32
N ILE A 161 -5.47 -0.22 10.51
CA ILE A 161 -6.56 -0.79 9.72
C ILE A 161 -7.87 -0.04 10.01
N THR A 162 -8.24 0.09 11.29
CA THR A 162 -9.43 0.84 11.72
C THR A 162 -9.37 2.29 11.24
N ASP A 163 -8.22 2.95 11.38
CA ASP A 163 -8.04 4.33 10.95
C ASP A 163 -8.19 4.49 9.43
N ALA A 164 -7.66 3.55 8.63
CA ALA A 164 -7.83 3.56 7.18
C ALA A 164 -9.30 3.41 6.78
N ILE A 165 -10.05 2.51 7.44
CA ILE A 165 -11.49 2.33 7.19
C ILE A 165 -12.27 3.58 7.59
N ALA A 166 -11.95 4.17 8.73
CA ALA A 166 -12.58 5.41 9.18
C ALA A 166 -12.35 6.55 8.16
N VAL A 167 -11.13 6.72 7.65
CA VAL A 167 -10.85 7.71 6.59
C VAL A 167 -11.65 7.40 5.32
N ALA A 168 -11.73 6.13 4.91
CA ALA A 168 -12.50 5.73 3.75
C ALA A 168 -13.99 6.08 3.90
N ASP A 169 -14.58 5.74 5.03
CA ASP A 169 -15.98 6.07 5.34
C ASP A 169 -16.20 7.58 5.36
N SER A 170 -15.25 8.32 5.91
CA SER A 170 -15.32 9.77 6.01
C SER A 170 -15.39 10.49 4.64
N VAL A 171 -14.85 9.89 3.58
CA VAL A 171 -14.85 10.46 2.21
C VAL A 171 -15.91 9.81 1.34
N LEU A 172 -16.12 8.50 1.47
CA LEU A 172 -16.91 7.71 0.53
C LEU A 172 -18.33 7.42 0.99
N HIS A 173 -18.69 7.76 2.24
CA HIS A 173 -20.04 7.58 2.76
C HIS A 173 -21.16 8.08 1.82
N PRO A 174 -21.04 9.27 1.16
CA PRO A 174 -22.07 9.76 0.25
C PRO A 174 -22.34 8.88 -0.98
N PHE A 175 -21.45 7.93 -1.27
CA PHE A 175 -21.52 7.07 -2.45
C PHE A 175 -21.89 5.62 -2.12
N ILE A 176 -22.11 5.29 -0.85
CA ILE A 176 -22.46 3.93 -0.45
C ILE A 176 -23.87 3.60 -0.93
N ASN A 177 -24.02 2.48 -1.62
CA ASN A 177 -25.32 2.01 -2.06
C ASN A 177 -26.21 1.68 -0.84
N THR A 178 -27.35 2.37 -0.70
CA THR A 178 -28.24 2.25 0.46
C THR A 178 -28.89 0.86 0.59
N SER A 179 -28.90 0.05 -0.47
CA SER A 179 -29.45 -1.31 -0.44
C SER A 179 -28.49 -2.36 0.11
N VAL A 180 -27.25 -2.01 0.44
CA VAL A 180 -26.22 -2.97 0.87
C VAL A 180 -26.18 -3.13 2.38
N ASP A 181 -25.78 -4.31 2.84
CA ASP A 181 -25.48 -4.53 4.25
C ASP A 181 -24.18 -3.79 4.62
N MET A 182 -24.31 -2.76 5.46
CA MET A 182 -23.22 -1.94 5.97
C MET A 182 -22.19 -2.75 6.77
N THR A 183 -22.65 -3.75 7.53
CA THR A 183 -21.75 -4.64 8.28
C THR A 183 -20.92 -5.47 7.31
N GLN A 184 -21.55 -5.99 6.27
CA GLN A 184 -20.85 -6.77 5.25
C GLN A 184 -19.87 -5.92 4.43
N ARG A 185 -20.23 -4.67 4.08
CA ARG A 185 -19.31 -3.70 3.45
C ARG A 185 -18.07 -3.48 4.33
N HIS A 186 -18.29 -3.17 5.60
CA HIS A 186 -17.22 -2.87 6.55
C HIS A 186 -16.28 -4.07 6.72
N ARG A 187 -16.83 -5.27 6.95
CA ARG A 187 -16.03 -6.51 7.04
C ARG A 187 -15.24 -6.79 5.75
N ASN A 188 -15.83 -6.51 4.59
CA ASN A 188 -15.14 -6.68 3.32
C ASN A 188 -13.96 -5.71 3.19
N LEU A 189 -14.14 -4.43 3.54
CA LEU A 189 -13.06 -3.44 3.52
C LEU A 189 -11.96 -3.79 4.53
N GLU A 190 -12.34 -4.22 5.75
CA GLU A 190 -11.40 -4.69 6.77
C GLU A 190 -10.56 -5.87 6.27
N MET A 191 -11.19 -6.85 5.62
CA MET A 191 -10.48 -7.99 5.02
C MET A 191 -9.47 -7.56 3.95
N ILE A 192 -9.80 -6.54 3.14
CA ILE A 192 -8.89 -5.97 2.15
C ILE A 192 -7.69 -5.30 2.84
N THR A 193 -7.94 -4.46 3.85
CA THR A 193 -6.87 -3.74 4.55
C THR A 193 -5.99 -4.70 5.37
N ARG A 194 -6.54 -5.77 5.94
CA ARG A 194 -5.77 -6.85 6.59
C ARG A 194 -4.85 -7.56 5.60
N ARG A 195 -5.32 -7.88 4.39
CA ARG A 195 -4.47 -8.42 3.32
C ARG A 195 -3.39 -7.43 2.90
N ALA A 196 -3.70 -6.14 2.87
CA ALA A 196 -2.71 -5.11 2.57
C ALA A 196 -1.64 -5.00 3.67
N ALA A 197 -1.99 -5.19 4.94
CA ALA A 197 -1.04 -5.24 6.04
C ALA A 197 -0.12 -6.48 5.99
N GLN A 198 -0.62 -7.62 5.52
CA GLN A 198 0.23 -8.77 5.20
C GLN A 198 1.15 -8.47 4.01
N PHE A 199 0.65 -7.78 2.99
CA PHE A 199 1.43 -7.36 1.83
C PHE A 199 2.52 -6.34 2.20
N ALA A 200 2.23 -5.39 3.10
CA ALA A 200 3.22 -4.45 3.64
C ALA A 200 4.37 -5.20 4.33
N PHE A 201 4.04 -6.19 5.17
CA PHE A 201 5.04 -7.01 5.85
C PHE A 201 5.85 -7.86 4.85
N LEU A 202 5.21 -8.41 3.79
CA LEU A 202 5.90 -9.10 2.70
C LEU A 202 6.89 -8.18 1.96
N LEU A 203 6.46 -6.97 1.57
CA LEU A 203 7.36 -6.03 0.87
C LEU A 203 8.53 -5.62 1.77
N PHE A 204 8.25 -5.37 3.05
CA PHE A 204 9.26 -4.96 4.00
C PHE A 204 10.27 -6.08 4.31
N SER A 205 9.84 -7.35 4.31
CA SER A 205 10.74 -8.48 4.52
C SER A 205 11.74 -8.73 3.40
N GLN A 206 11.51 -8.14 2.22
CA GLN A 206 12.45 -8.25 1.11
C GLN A 206 13.71 -7.41 1.37
N PRO A 207 14.88 -7.86 0.90
CA PRO A 207 16.09 -7.04 0.94
C PRO A 207 15.96 -5.78 0.06
N GLY A 208 15.28 -5.88 -1.09
CA GLY A 208 14.98 -4.72 -1.94
C GLY A 208 14.03 -3.71 -1.31
N SER A 209 13.88 -2.53 -1.93
CA SER A 209 12.92 -1.50 -1.52
C SER A 209 11.97 -1.17 -2.65
N PHE A 210 10.73 -0.81 -2.31
CA PHE A 210 9.65 -0.62 -3.26
C PHE A 210 8.96 0.72 -3.10
N HIS A 211 8.33 1.18 -4.18
CA HIS A 211 7.57 2.40 -4.24
C HIS A 211 6.30 2.22 -5.09
N PHE A 212 5.18 2.77 -4.61
CA PHE A 212 3.93 2.80 -5.36
C PHE A 212 3.83 4.07 -6.19
N SER A 213 3.78 3.93 -7.52
CA SER A 213 3.66 5.08 -8.42
C SER A 213 2.21 5.27 -8.87
N PHE A 214 1.59 6.34 -8.37
CA PHE A 214 0.26 6.82 -8.78
C PHE A 214 0.33 7.87 -9.90
N THR A 215 1.53 8.35 -10.22
CA THR A 215 1.71 9.41 -11.20
C THR A 215 1.41 8.92 -12.61
N LYS A 216 0.60 9.71 -13.30
CA LYS A 216 0.29 9.54 -14.71
C LYS A 216 1.55 9.75 -15.58
N THR A 217 1.66 8.96 -16.65
CA THR A 217 2.66 9.17 -17.71
C THR A 217 1.95 9.18 -19.06
N GLY A 218 2.13 10.24 -19.86
CA GLY A 218 1.62 10.32 -21.23
C GLY A 218 0.23 10.97 -21.39
N GLN A 219 -0.79 10.16 -21.71
CA GLN A 219 -2.03 10.57 -22.40
C GLN A 219 -2.91 11.59 -21.67
N GLN A 220 -3.36 12.67 -22.32
CA GLN A 220 -4.49 13.47 -21.83
C GLN A 220 -5.75 12.56 -21.68
N ASP A 221 -6.60 12.83 -20.69
CA ASP A 221 -7.88 12.11 -20.44
C ASP A 221 -7.82 10.65 -19.93
N SER A 222 -6.75 10.31 -19.24
CA SER A 222 -6.63 9.05 -18.49
C SER A 222 -6.42 9.24 -16.98
N LEU A 223 -6.88 8.26 -16.20
CA LEU A 223 -6.72 8.19 -14.74
C LEU A 223 -6.02 6.88 -14.36
N VAL A 224 -4.96 6.98 -13.56
CA VAL A 224 -4.40 5.81 -12.87
C VAL A 224 -5.38 5.41 -11.78
N VAL A 225 -5.95 4.20 -11.88
CA VAL A 225 -6.93 3.69 -10.90
C VAL A 225 -6.31 2.71 -9.92
N PHE A 226 -5.11 2.22 -10.23
CA PHE A 226 -4.31 1.38 -9.36
C PHE A 226 -2.81 1.59 -9.69
N PRO A 227 -1.92 1.75 -8.69
CA PRO A 227 -0.56 2.19 -8.93
C PRO A 227 0.30 1.08 -9.53
N ALA A 228 1.39 1.49 -10.16
CA ALA A 228 2.50 0.58 -10.43
C ALA A 228 3.25 0.28 -9.12
N LEU A 229 3.87 -0.90 -9.05
CA LEU A 229 4.83 -1.25 -8.01
C LEU A 229 6.24 -1.23 -8.62
N LEU A 230 7.10 -0.36 -8.11
CA LEU A 230 8.46 -0.18 -8.59
C LEU A 230 9.44 -0.66 -7.53
N GLN A 231 10.45 -1.45 -7.92
CA GLN A 231 11.61 -1.75 -7.09
C GLN A 231 12.65 -0.64 -7.30
N THR A 232 13.00 0.07 -6.23
CA THR A 232 13.96 1.18 -6.25
C THR A 232 15.34 0.76 -5.75
N ILE A 233 15.41 -0.30 -4.94
CA ILE A 233 16.64 -0.92 -4.48
C ILE A 233 16.52 -2.44 -4.73
N ASN A 234 17.54 -3.05 -5.34
CA ASN A 234 17.55 -4.49 -5.60
C ASN A 234 17.95 -5.32 -4.36
N ASP A 235 17.97 -6.64 -4.51
CA ASP A 235 18.25 -7.57 -3.40
C ASP A 235 19.70 -7.52 -2.90
N GLN A 236 20.60 -6.93 -3.68
CA GLN A 236 21.99 -6.65 -3.32
C GLN A 236 22.17 -5.25 -2.72
N ALA A 237 21.07 -4.59 -2.34
CA ALA A 237 21.03 -3.25 -1.77
C ALA A 237 21.61 -2.15 -2.69
N GLN A 238 21.52 -2.33 -4.01
CA GLN A 238 21.93 -1.35 -5.00
C GLN A 238 20.73 -0.52 -5.47
N VAL A 239 20.92 0.79 -5.55
CA VAL A 239 19.90 1.72 -6.08
C VAL A 239 19.70 1.46 -7.57
N LEU A 240 18.45 1.31 -7.99
CA LEU A 240 18.06 1.11 -9.38
C LEU A 240 17.69 2.46 -10.00
N SER A 241 18.37 2.81 -11.10
CA SER A 241 18.08 4.00 -11.89
C SER A 241 18.14 3.65 -13.39
N PRO A 242 16.98 3.53 -14.07
CA PRO A 242 15.63 3.73 -13.56
C PRO A 242 15.18 2.62 -12.58
N PRO A 243 14.17 2.85 -11.73
CA PRO A 243 13.52 1.81 -10.94
C PRO A 243 12.98 0.67 -11.84
N ARG A 244 13.04 -0.57 -11.33
CA ARG A 244 12.50 -1.75 -12.04
C ARG A 244 11.00 -1.84 -11.81
N VAL A 245 10.22 -2.05 -12.87
CA VAL A 245 8.77 -2.25 -12.77
C VAL A 245 8.48 -3.70 -12.37
N ILE A 246 7.80 -3.90 -11.24
CA ILE A 246 7.33 -5.21 -10.76
C ILE A 246 5.87 -5.42 -11.14
N CYS A 247 5.06 -4.37 -11.06
CA CYS A 247 3.67 -4.36 -11.51
C CYS A 247 3.39 -3.10 -12.30
N GLU A 248 2.75 -3.26 -13.45
CA GLU A 248 2.24 -2.13 -14.22
C GLU A 248 1.05 -1.47 -13.52
N LYS A 249 0.87 -0.17 -13.79
CA LYS A 249 -0.30 0.58 -13.35
C LYS A 249 -1.53 0.21 -14.17
N GLU A 250 -2.69 0.27 -13.53
CA GLU A 250 -3.97 0.20 -14.23
C GLU A 250 -4.46 1.60 -14.57
N ILE A 251 -4.78 1.82 -15.84
CA ILE A 251 -5.21 3.12 -16.37
C ILE A 251 -6.58 2.96 -17.01
N VAL A 252 -7.50 3.87 -16.69
CA VAL A 252 -8.76 4.05 -17.41
C VAL A 252 -8.64 5.27 -18.32
N THR A 253 -9.01 5.12 -19.59
CA THR A 253 -8.99 6.16 -20.62
C THR A 253 -10.42 6.57 -20.99
N GLY A 254 -10.56 7.72 -21.67
CA GLY A 254 -11.86 8.18 -22.16
C GLY A 254 -12.75 8.77 -21.06
N LEU A 255 -12.13 9.42 -20.07
CA LEU A 255 -12.84 10.11 -18.99
C LEU A 255 -13.33 11.51 -19.38
N GLY A 256 -13.06 11.94 -20.63
CA GLY A 256 -13.60 13.16 -21.22
C GLY A 256 -14.87 12.85 -21.99
N GLY A 257 -16.00 13.37 -21.50
CA GLY A 257 -17.27 13.54 -22.22
C GLY A 257 -17.72 14.99 -22.08
#